data_AF-A0A967EMY4-F1
#
_entry.id   AF-A0A967EMY4-F1
#
_cell.length_a   1.000
_cell.length_b   1.000
_cell.length_c   1.000
_cell.angle_alpha   90.00
_cell.angle_beta   90.00
_cell.angle_gamma   90.00
#
_symmetry.space_group_name_H-M   'P 1'
#
loop_
_entity.id
_entity.type
_entity.pdbx_description
1 polymer ?
#
loop_
_entity_poly.entity_id
_entity_poly.type
_entity_poly.pdbx_seq_one_letter_code
_entity_poly.pdbx_strand_id
1 'polypeptide(L)'
;ENYPDFHAIKRSCTSIVRDGLRKYGFQKIKGVIPRDFFVNVAYNLQKEKDLTVRLYKMPQLIVPECPPSKPTVLLNFKNWFRVKKLKYKN
;
A
#
# COMPACT_ATOMS: atom_id res chain seq x y z
N GLU A 1 7.58 -20.79 -12.04
CA GLU A 1 8.33 -20.17 -10.91
C GLU A 1 8.98 -18.87 -11.38
N ASN A 2 8.40 -17.69 -11.12
CA ASN A 2 8.95 -16.41 -11.62
C ASN A 2 9.37 -15.43 -10.52
N TYR A 3 9.47 -15.88 -9.27
CA TYR A 3 9.99 -15.06 -8.18
C TYR A 3 11.08 -15.84 -7.43
N PRO A 4 12.32 -15.85 -7.95
CA PRO A 4 13.44 -16.46 -7.26
C PRO A 4 13.82 -15.54 -6.10
N ASP A 5 13.90 -16.10 -4.89
CA ASP A 5 14.29 -15.51 -3.61
C ASP A 5 13.80 -14.08 -3.27
N PHE A 6 13.21 -13.95 -2.09
CA PHE A 6 12.75 -12.67 -1.57
C PHE A 6 13.90 -11.66 -1.50
N HIS A 7 13.74 -10.52 -2.17
CA HIS A 7 14.67 -9.40 -2.10
C HIS A 7 13.90 -8.16 -1.67
N ALA A 8 14.21 -7.61 -0.49
CA ALA A 8 13.44 -6.53 0.15
C ALA A 8 13.10 -5.32 -0.76
N ILE A 9 13.99 -5.00 -1.71
CA ILE A 9 13.82 -3.86 -2.64
C ILE A 9 13.18 -4.25 -3.99
N LYS A 10 13.71 -5.27 -4.68
CA LYS A 10 13.34 -5.60 -6.07
C LYS A 10 12.31 -6.74 -6.20
N ARG A 11 12.19 -7.58 -5.18
CA ARG A 11 11.31 -8.77 -5.15
C ARG A 11 10.60 -8.88 -3.79
N SER A 12 10.15 -7.75 -3.26
CA SER A 12 9.25 -7.71 -2.11
C SER A 12 7.80 -7.75 -2.56
N CYS A 13 6.91 -8.09 -1.63
CA CYS A 13 5.46 -8.02 -1.83
C CYS A 13 5.03 -6.66 -2.41
N THR A 14 5.63 -5.56 -1.93
CA THR A 14 5.35 -4.20 -2.42
C THR A 14 5.70 -4.04 -3.90
N SER A 15 6.89 -4.48 -4.33
CA SER A 15 7.28 -4.40 -5.74
C SER A 15 6.40 -5.26 -6.64
N ILE A 16 6.05 -6.48 -6.20
CA ILE A 16 5.20 -7.40 -6.95
C ILE A 16 3.82 -6.79 -7.19
N VAL A 17 3.18 -6.28 -6.14
CA VAL A 17 1.86 -5.65 -6.25
C VAL A 17 1.92 -4.37 -7.09
N ARG A 18 2.97 -3.55 -6.91
CA ARG A 18 3.16 -2.33 -7.70
C ARG A 18 3.25 -2.64 -9.19
N ASP A 19 4.08 -3.61 -9.56
CA ASP A 19 4.35 -3.92 -10.95
C ASP A 19 3.13 -4.57 -11.59
N GLY A 20 2.38 -5.40 -10.84
CA GLY A 20 1.07 -5.88 -11.23
C GLY A 20 0.08 -4.74 -11.52
N LEU A 21 -0.12 -3.80 -10.59
CA LEU A 21 -1.03 -2.68 -10.78
C LEU A 21 -0.63 -1.78 -11.97
N ARG A 22 0.67 -1.56 -12.17
CA ARG A 22 1.17 -0.80 -13.33
C ARG A 22 0.91 -1.50 -14.64
N LYS A 23 1.07 -2.84 -14.69
CA LYS A 23 0.77 -3.66 -15.88
C LYS A 23 -0.70 -3.51 -16.31
N TYR A 24 -1.62 -3.32 -15.36
CA TYR A 24 -3.04 -3.09 -15.62
C TYR A 24 -3.42 -1.62 -15.82
N GLY A 25 -2.46 -0.71 -16.01
CA GLY A 25 -2.72 0.69 -16.40
C GLY A 25 -2.61 1.73 -15.28
N PHE A 26 -2.42 1.33 -14.02
CA PHE A 26 -2.28 2.28 -12.90
C PHE A 26 -0.86 2.86 -12.75
N GLN A 27 -0.38 3.55 -13.79
CA GLN A 27 1.01 4.03 -13.90
C GLN A 27 1.40 5.07 -12.82
N LYS A 28 0.43 5.79 -12.24
CA LYS A 28 0.66 6.83 -11.21
C LYS A 28 1.09 6.27 -9.85
N ILE A 29 1.00 4.95 -9.66
CA ILE A 29 1.35 4.28 -8.42
C ILE A 29 2.87 4.25 -8.24
N LYS A 30 3.35 4.75 -7.09
CA LYS A 30 4.78 4.84 -6.74
C LYS A 30 5.01 4.43 -5.29
N GLY A 31 6.21 3.90 -5.00
CA GLY A 31 6.64 3.47 -3.67
C GLY A 31 7.42 2.17 -3.71
N VAL A 32 8.26 1.96 -2.71
CA VAL A 32 9.01 0.70 -2.47
C VAL A 32 8.78 0.25 -1.02
N ILE A 33 8.72 1.22 -0.10
CA ILE A 33 8.36 0.97 1.29
C ILE A 33 6.88 0.63 1.39
N PRO A 34 6.49 -0.44 2.11
CA PRO A 34 5.12 -0.95 2.13
C PRO A 34 4.08 0.13 2.49
N ARG A 35 4.25 0.83 3.63
CA ARG A 35 3.25 1.81 4.08
C ARG A 35 3.09 2.97 3.11
N ASP A 36 4.19 3.52 2.63
CA ASP A 36 4.17 4.62 1.65
C ASP A 36 3.55 4.21 0.32
N PHE A 37 3.82 2.98 -0.13
CA PHE A 37 3.20 2.42 -1.32
C PHE A 37 1.68 2.31 -1.16
N PHE A 38 1.19 1.67 -0.10
CA PHE A 38 -0.25 1.47 0.09
C PHE A 38 -1.02 2.79 0.20
N VAL A 39 -0.46 3.81 0.85
CA VAL A 39 -1.07 5.14 0.88
C VAL A 39 -1.16 5.76 -0.52
N ASN A 40 -0.10 5.63 -1.31
CA ASN A 40 -0.05 6.15 -2.67
C ASN A 40 -1.07 5.43 -3.57
N VAL A 41 -1.17 4.11 -3.46
CA VAL A 41 -2.16 3.28 -4.15
C VAL A 41 -3.57 3.72 -3.79
N ALA A 42 -3.91 3.74 -2.50
CA ALA A 42 -5.25 4.10 -2.03
C ALA A 42 -5.67 5.50 -2.52
N TYR A 43 -4.74 6.47 -2.46
CA TYR A 43 -5.01 7.84 -2.90
C TYR A 43 -5.24 7.97 -4.40
N ASN A 44 -4.49 7.22 -5.23
CA ASN A 44 -4.69 7.26 -6.67
C ASN A 44 -5.95 6.49 -7.09
N LEU A 45 -6.19 5.31 -6.52
CA LEU A 45 -7.38 4.51 -6.84
C LEU A 45 -8.67 5.23 -6.46
N GLN A 46 -8.73 5.94 -5.32
CA GLN A 46 -9.91 6.74 -4.96
C GLN A 46 -10.24 7.87 -5.96
N LYS A 47 -9.31 8.24 -6.85
CA LYS A 47 -9.53 9.26 -7.88
C LYS A 47 -9.93 8.68 -9.24
N GLU A 48 -9.82 7.38 -9.41
CA GLU A 48 -10.22 6.73 -10.65
C GLU A 48 -11.74 6.76 -10.74
N LYS A 49 -12.26 7.33 -11.83
CA LYS A 49 -13.70 7.52 -12.02
C LYS A 49 -14.42 6.24 -12.41
N ASP A 50 -13.68 5.33 -13.06
CA ASP A 50 -14.23 4.09 -13.62
C ASP A 50 -14.28 2.94 -12.59
N LEU A 51 -13.88 3.20 -11.35
CA LEU A 51 -13.83 2.21 -10.28
C LEU A 51 -14.61 2.66 -9.05
N THR A 52 -15.47 1.78 -8.54
CA THR A 52 -16.07 1.97 -7.21
C THR A 52 -15.09 1.51 -6.14
N VAL A 53 -14.33 2.45 -5.58
CA VAL A 53 -13.32 2.16 -4.56
C VAL A 53 -13.87 2.38 -3.15
N ARG A 54 -13.67 1.38 -2.28
CA ARG A 54 -13.97 1.47 -0.85
C ARG A 54 -12.70 1.20 -0.06
N LEU A 55 -12.44 2.03 0.94
CA LEU A 55 -11.28 1.89 1.81
C LEU A 55 -11.77 1.61 3.22
N TYR A 56 -11.29 0.52 3.83
CA TYR A 56 -11.67 0.11 5.17
C TYR A 56 -10.46 0.18 6.10
N LYS A 57 -10.70 0.53 7.36
CA LYS A 57 -9.69 0.46 8.41
C LYS A 57 -9.91 -0.81 9.21
N MET A 58 -9.07 -1.82 8.99
CA MET A 58 -9.12 -3.05 9.77
C MET A 58 -8.43 -2.86 11.13
N PRO A 59 -8.97 -3.41 12.21
CA PRO A 59 -8.29 -3.44 13.50
C PRO A 59 -7.04 -4.32 13.39
N GLN A 60 -6.06 -4.05 14.25
CA GLN A 60 -4.87 -4.86 14.33
C GLN A 60 -5.20 -6.25 14.90
N LEU A 61 -4.70 -7.30 14.25
CA LEU A 61 -4.77 -8.65 14.77
C LEU A 61 -3.81 -8.77 15.97
N ILE A 62 -4.34 -9.19 17.12
CA ILE A 62 -3.58 -9.43 18.34
C ILE A 62 -3.54 -10.94 18.55
N VAL A 63 -2.34 -11.49 18.73
CA VAL A 63 -2.12 -12.93 18.89
C VAL A 63 -1.19 -13.13 20.10
N PRO A 64 -1.47 -14.06 21.01
CA PRO A 64 -0.75 -14.18 22.29
C PRO A 64 0.76 -14.46 22.13
N GLU A 65 1.19 -15.11 21.05
CA GLU A 65 2.58 -15.49 20.83
C GLU A 65 3.49 -14.35 20.34
N CYS A 66 2.94 -13.20 19.93
CA CYS A 66 3.70 -12.14 19.29
C CYS A 66 3.30 -10.75 19.80
N PRO A 67 4.27 -9.85 20.08
CA PRO A 67 3.94 -8.48 20.41
C PRO A 67 3.18 -7.79 19.26
N PRO A 68 2.32 -6.80 19.56
CA PRO A 68 1.59 -6.09 18.53
C PRO A 68 2.52 -5.43 17.52
N SER A 69 2.31 -5.73 16.24
CA SER A 69 2.89 -5.04 15.08
C SER A 69 2.87 -3.51 15.23
N LYS A 70 4.01 -2.87 14.96
CA LYS A 70 4.14 -1.41 14.92
C LYS A 70 4.01 -0.89 13.49
N PRO A 71 3.26 0.18 13.24
CA PRO A 71 3.16 0.75 11.90
C PRO A 71 4.52 1.34 11.49
N THR A 72 5.04 0.93 10.33
CA THR A 72 6.26 1.50 9.72
C THR A 72 6.10 3.01 9.58
N VAL A 73 7.14 3.81 9.79
CA VAL A 73 7.04 5.27 9.60
C VAL A 73 6.79 5.61 8.13
N LEU A 74 5.94 6.62 7.86
CA LEU A 74 5.82 7.19 6.51
C LEU A 74 7.07 8.03 6.24
N LEU A 75 7.89 7.61 5.29
CA LEU A 75 9.09 8.37 4.92
C LEU A 75 8.79 9.40 3.82
N ASN A 76 7.74 9.21 3.03
CA ASN A 76 7.38 10.15 1.98
C ASN A 76 6.48 11.28 2.52
N PHE A 77 7.00 12.51 2.56
CA PHE A 77 6.24 13.69 2.97
C PHE A 77 4.94 13.90 2.18
N LYS A 78 4.91 13.58 0.88
CA LYS A 78 3.65 13.70 0.10
C LYS A 78 2.60 12.72 0.61
N ASN A 79 3.01 11.55 1.07
CA ASN A 79 2.10 10.55 1.61
C ASN A 79 1.56 10.94 3.00
N TRP A 80 2.33 11.67 3.81
CA TRP A 80 1.81 12.25 5.05
C TRP A 80 0.54 13.09 4.83
N PHE A 81 0.55 13.95 3.80
CA PHE A 81 -0.63 14.74 3.45
C PHE A 81 -1.73 13.88 2.82
N ARG A 82 -1.38 12.88 2.01
CA ARG A 82 -2.36 12.02 1.34
C ARG A 82 -3.12 11.14 2.31
N VAL A 83 -2.48 10.58 3.34
CA VAL A 83 -3.17 9.77 4.37
C VAL A 83 -4.32 10.55 4.98
N LYS A 84 -4.11 11.84 5.30
CA LYS A 84 -5.15 12.68 5.88
C LYS A 84 -6.33 12.95 4.94
N LYS A 85 -6.14 12.81 3.63
CA LYS A 85 -7.19 13.00 2.60
C LYS A 85 -7.94 11.71 2.29
N LEU A 86 -7.48 10.55 2.74
CA LEU A 86 -8.13 9.27 2.48
C LEU A 86 -9.43 9.19 3.28
N LYS A 87 -10.53 8.92 2.57
CA LYS A 87 -11.83 8.68 3.19
C LYS A 87 -11.96 7.19 3.48
N TYR A 88 -11.94 6.84 4.77
CA TYR A 88 -12.18 5.48 5.23
C TYR A 88 -13.68 5.30 5.50
N LYS A 89 -14.19 4.12 5.15
CA LYS A 89 -15.48 3.63 5.62
C LYS A 89 -15.24 2.85 6.91
N ASN A 90 -16.12 3.10 7.88
CA ASN A 90 -16.24 2.29 9.08
C ASN A 90 -17.02 1.02 8.76
#